data_AF-A0A2D5ZRT6-F1
#
_entry.id   AF-A0A2D5ZRT6-F1
#
_cell.length_a   1.000
_cell.length_b   1.000
_cell.length_c   1.000
_cell.angle_alpha   90.00
_cell.angle_beta   90.00
_cell.angle_gamma   90.00
#
_symmetry.space_group_name_H-M   'P 1'
#
loop_
_entity.id
_entity.type
_entity.pdbx_description
1 polymer ?
#
loop_
_entity_poly.entity_id
_entity_poly.type
_entity_poly.pdbx_seq_one_letter_code
_entity_poly.pdbx_strand_id
1 'polypeptide(L)' 'MKTLTATDLKVRCLALFDELAETGVGLLITKRARPVARVYSPAAGEEDPPQFTLADSVECLSEMI' A
#
# COMPACT_ATOMS: atom_id res chain seq x y z
N MET A 1 10.81 30.91 0.94
CA MET A 1 10.61 29.51 0.48
C MET A 1 11.78 28.69 0.97
N LYS A 2 11.54 27.49 1.51
CA LYS A 2 12.61 26.56 1.89
C LYS A 2 12.89 25.67 0.68
N THR A 3 14.13 25.69 0.17
CA THR A 3 14.56 24.81 -0.91
C THR A 3 15.03 23.48 -0.30
N LEU A 4 14.61 22.38 -0.90
CA LEU A 4 15.06 21.02 -0.56
C LEU A 4 15.42 20.29 -1.84
N THR A 5 16.34 19.34 -1.75
CA THR A 5 16.69 18.51 -2.91
C THR A 5 15.57 17.49 -3.18
N ALA A 6 15.50 16.99 -4.41
CA ALA A 6 14.59 15.88 -4.73
C ALA A 6 14.92 14.62 -3.91
N THR A 7 16.20 14.41 -3.59
CA THR A 7 16.66 13.31 -2.73
C THR A 7 16.09 13.45 -1.32
N ASP A 8 16.19 14.64 -0.71
CA ASP A 8 15.63 14.90 0.62
C ASP A 8 14.11 14.70 0.64
N LEU A 9 13.42 15.11 -0.43
CA LEU A 9 11.99 14.88 -0.58
C LEU A 9 11.68 13.38 -0.59
N LYS A 10 12.40 12.61 -1.42
CA LYS A 10 12.19 11.17 -1.55
C LYS A 10 12.41 10.44 -0.23
N VAL A 11 13.48 10.78 0.50
CA VAL A 11 13.77 10.17 1.81
C VAL A 11 12.63 10.44 2.81
N ARG A 12 12.09 11.66 2.85
CA ARG A 12 10.95 11.97 3.71
C ARG A 12 9.68 11.21 3.33
N CYS A 13 9.44 11.05 2.03
CA CYS A 13 8.31 10.22 1.58
C CYS A 13 8.50 8.76 1.99
N LEU A 14 9.72 8.22 1.87
CA LEU A 14 10.02 6.83 2.28
C LEU A 14 9.82 6.63 3.78
N ALA A 15 10.28 7.57 4.62
CA ALA A 15 10.09 7.51 6.07
C ALA A 15 8.60 7.43 6.48
N LEU A 16 7.68 8.03 5.72
CA LEU A 16 6.24 7.88 5.98
C LEU A 16 5.73 6.45 5.74
N PHE A 17 6.30 5.76 4.74
CA PHE A 17 5.96 4.36 4.49
C PHE A 17 6.57 3.43 5.53
N ASP A 18 7.78 3.73 6.00
CA ASP A 18 8.41 3.01 7.11
C ASP A 18 7.56 3.12 8.39
N GLU A 19 7.12 4.34 8.73
CA GLU A 19 6.20 4.57 9.87
C GLU A 19 4.86 3.82 9.70
N LEU A 20 4.28 3.82 8.51
CA LEU A 20 3.06 3.06 8.21
C LEU A 20 3.29 1.54 8.36
N ALA A 21 4.46 1.05 7.96
CA ALA A 21 4.81 -0.36 8.09
C ALA A 21 5.00 -0.76 9.56
N GLU A 22 5.64 0.10 10.37
CA GLU A 22 5.87 -0.12 11.80
C GLU A 22 4.60 -0.01 12.64
N THR A 23 3.76 0.98 12.36
CA THR A 23 2.59 1.30 13.20
C THR A 23 1.29 0.64 12.73
N GLY A 24 1.22 0.26 11.45
CA GLY A 24 -0.02 -0.20 10.79
C GLY A 24 -1.05 0.90 10.56
N VAL A 25 -0.77 2.16 10.94
CA VAL A 25 -1.71 3.28 10.79
C VAL A 25 -1.72 3.73 9.34
N GLY A 26 -2.91 3.71 8.72
CA GLY A 26 -3.09 4.13 7.33
C GLY A 26 -2.84 5.62 7.09
N LEU A 27 -2.32 5.97 5.92
CA LEU A 27 -2.07 7.34 5.50
C LEU A 27 -3.18 7.84 4.55
N LEU A 28 -3.71 9.03 4.81
CA LEU A 28 -4.59 9.75 3.88
C LEU A 28 -3.79 10.82 3.14
N ILE A 29 -3.47 10.57 1.86
CA ILE A 29 -2.76 11.54 1.04
C ILE A 29 -3.76 12.55 0.49
N THR A 30 -3.51 13.84 0.71
CA THR A 30 -4.37 14.93 0.22
C THR A 30 -3.62 15.85 -0.74
N LYS A 31 -4.37 16.46 -1.66
CA LYS A 31 -3.90 17.54 -2.55
C LYS A 31 -4.95 18.64 -2.55
N ARG A 32 -4.57 19.84 -2.12
CA ARG A 32 -5.49 21.00 -1.96
C ARG A 32 -6.71 20.65 -1.09
N ALA A 33 -6.45 20.04 0.06
CA ALA A 33 -7.47 19.54 1.01
C ALA A 33 -8.41 18.45 0.46
N ARG A 34 -8.19 17.96 -0.76
CA ARG A 34 -8.96 16.85 -1.34
C ARG A 34 -8.19 15.54 -1.18
N PRO A 35 -8.81 14.45 -0.69
CA PRO A 35 -8.15 13.16 -0.63
C PRO A 35 -7.87 12.65 -2.05
N VAL A 36 -6.67 12.13 -2.28
CA VAL A 36 -6.23 11.60 -3.58
C VAL A 36 -5.78 10.14 -3.51
N ALA A 37 -5.39 9.67 -2.33
CA ALA A 37 -5.07 8.26 -2.10
C ALA A 37 -5.21 7.90 -0.61
N ARG A 38 -5.44 6.62 -0.35
CA ARG A 38 -5.28 5.99 0.97
C ARG A 38 -4.22 4.91 0.85
N VAL A 39 -3.30 4.87 1.80
CA VAL A 39 -2.25 3.85 1.88
C VAL A 39 -2.46 3.08 3.18
N TYR A 40 -2.41 1.76 3.10
CA TYR A 40 -2.53 0.87 4.25
C TYR A 40 -1.29 -0.02 4.32
N SER A 41 -0.94 -0.47 5.52
CA SER A 41 0.09 -1.50 5.67
C SER A 41 -0.41 -2.80 5.04
N PRO A 42 0.45 -3.54 4.30
CA PRO A 42 0.09 -4.83 3.72
C PRO A 42 -0.39 -5.85 4.75
N ALA A 43 0.01 -5.68 6.02
CA ALA A 43 -0.30 -6.59 7.11
C ALA A 43 -1.55 -6.20 7.94
N ALA A 44 -2.21 -5.07 7.63
CA ALA A 44 -3.34 -4.55 8.40
C ALA A 44 -4.67 -4.59 7.63
N GLY A 45 -4.85 -5.65 6.85
CA GLY A 45 -6.11 -5.98 6.19
C GLY A 45 -6.29 -7.48 6.23
N GLU A 46 -6.84 -7.96 7.34
CA GLU A 46 -7.43 -9.29 7.42
C GLU A 46 -8.74 -9.30 6.63
N GLU A 47 -8.61 -9.15 5.32
CA GLU A 47 -9.54 -9.75 4.38
C GLU A 47 -8.64 -10.53 3.44
N ASP A 48 -8.69 -11.86 3.56
CA ASP A 48 -8.10 -12.74 2.57
C ASP A 48 -8.41 -12.16 1.19
N PRO A 49 -7.40 -11.79 0.38
CA PRO A 49 -7.65 -11.29 -0.95
C PRO A 49 -8.58 -12.28 -1.65
N PRO A 50 -9.56 -11.86 -2.46
CA PRO A 50 -10.60 -12.75 -2.95
C PRO A 50 -10.04 -14.00 -3.64
N GLN A 51 -8.84 -13.94 -4.23
CA GLN A 51 -8.13 -15.11 -4.76
C GLN A 51 -7.74 -16.18 -3.72
N PHE A 52 -7.54 -15.84 -2.45
CA PHE A 52 -7.30 -16.79 -1.36
C PHE A 52 -8.57 -17.52 -0.94
N THR A 53 -9.77 -16.94 -1.17
CA THR A 53 -11.04 -17.69 -0.99
C THR A 53 -11.19 -18.83 -2.00
N LEU A 54 -10.43 -18.80 -3.09
CA LEU A 54 -10.38 -19.86 -4.08
C LEU A 54 -9.39 -20.98 -3.70
N ALA A 55 -8.50 -20.76 -2.72
CA ALA A 55 -7.59 -21.80 -2.25
C ALA A 55 -8.38 -23.06 -1.88
N ASP A 56 -7.88 -24.22 -2.30
CA ASP A 56 -8.50 -25.54 -2.09
C ASP A 56 -9.89 -25.77 -2.75
N SER A 57 -10.43 -24.78 -3.47
CA SER A 57 -11.71 -24.90 -4.19
C SER A 57 -11.57 -25.02 -5.72
N VAL A 58 -10.37 -24.77 -6.26
CA VAL A 58 -10.08 -24.87 -7.69
C VAL A 58 -9.08 -25.99 -7.97
N GLU A 59 -9.44 -26.80 -8.97
CA GLU A 59 -8.56 -27.78 -9.60
C GLU A 59 -8.13 -27.24 -10.98
N CYS A 60 -6.83 -27.20 -11.24
CA CYS A 60 -6.32 -26.74 -12.55
C CYS A 60 -6.61 -27.77 -13.64
N LEU A 61 -7.59 -27.50 -14.49
CA LEU A 61 -7.91 -28.33 -15.66
C LEU A 61 -7.05 -27.93 -16.87
N SER A 62 -5.78 -28.31 -16.81
CA SER A 62 -4.78 -28.24 -17.91
C SER A 62 -4.38 -26.84 -18.40
N GLU A 63 -3.18 -26.74 -18.93
CA GLU A 63 -2.60 -25.51 -19.48
C GLU A 63 -3.16 -25.28 -20.89
N MET A 64 -3.63 -24.07 -21.18
CA MET A 64 -3.95 -23.66 -22.53
C MET A 64 -2.63 -23.45 -23.30
N ILE A 65 -2.34 -24.34 -24.26
CA ILE A 65 -1.16 -24.27 -25.16
C ILE A 65 -1.30 -23.11 -26.15
#